data_AF-Q7PIX9-F1
#
_entry.id   AF-Q7PIX9-F1
#
_cell.length_a   1.000
_cell.length_b   1.000
_cell.length_c   1.000
_cell.angle_alpha   90.00
_cell.angle_beta   90.00
_cell.angle_gamma   90.00
#
_symmetry.space_group_name_H-M   'P 1'
#
loop_
_entity.id
_entity.type
_entity.pdbx_description
1 polymer ?
#
loop_
_entity_poly.entity_id
_entity_poly.type
_entity_poly.pdbx_seq_one_letter_code
_entity_poly.pdbx_strand_id
1 'polypeptide(L)'
;MNGINTGKPPSAASPPDYSRQQFLRCFRPLHILSSTFALWPFGGWSSRFNRCSTLYVLAVVTAYSAFHLYINYTDAYSVGTGEDGGKPGPDSTPTVDRQQQVEANFVSIVIDVYNRYSGLILFWLLHAVALANHRSLTAIVLGVLLLDEQIADRLSVVPKHGQWCRFICLHMTFVFLCIGFAEWYNCIMYMSDFIPASEYCIFECFITMLTSSTVELQYVAFVQLIKNRLQLINDLLVDLLRAADHLQPTACERHIRAKIINDIKNLYTHLHLLSLNINKAYGAQLIFILMTLFVTLTTLLYYCTMKLFRMLWLGQWATPAELLPTFWEVLSTLSWAFISTFRILRICNVCNSAKNEAQKIGSLIHGLGWKTNCPDTKSMVRLLSLQLHQQRIEFTASGLFTIDHGLMFNIVGSLATYLLILIQFDIAQNGAKWKTELRAPLV
;
A
#
# COMPACT_ATOMS: atom_id res chain seq x y z
N MET A 1 -46.01 -27.02 17.77
CA MET A 1 -46.32 -27.42 16.38
C MET A 1 -47.04 -26.26 15.71
N ASN A 2 -46.76 -26.06 14.41
CA ASN A 2 -47.21 -25.03 13.46
C ASN A 2 -46.43 -23.71 13.44
N GLY A 3 -45.70 -23.51 12.34
CA GLY A 3 -44.90 -22.32 12.03
C GLY A 3 -43.58 -22.59 11.28
N ILE A 4 -43.46 -23.68 10.51
CA ILE A 4 -42.29 -23.91 9.65
C ILE A 4 -42.48 -23.08 8.39
N ASN A 5 -41.81 -21.93 8.36
CA ASN A 5 -41.57 -21.15 7.17
C ASN A 5 -40.71 -22.00 6.23
N THR A 6 -41.23 -22.38 5.06
CA THR A 6 -40.54 -23.14 4.01
C THR A 6 -39.51 -22.24 3.32
N GLY A 7 -38.47 -21.90 4.07
CA GLY A 7 -37.21 -21.43 3.51
C GLY A 7 -36.55 -22.58 2.74
N LYS A 8 -36.33 -22.35 1.45
CA LYS A 8 -35.43 -23.05 0.53
C LYS A 8 -34.46 -24.02 1.22
N PRO A 9 -34.32 -25.29 0.75
CA PRO A 9 -33.39 -26.23 1.35
C PRO A 9 -31.98 -25.62 1.38
N PRO A 10 -31.15 -25.91 2.41
CA PRO A 10 -29.75 -25.53 2.37
C PRO A 10 -29.18 -26.11 1.09
N SER A 11 -28.74 -25.23 0.18
CA SER A 11 -28.06 -25.65 -1.04
C SER A 11 -26.95 -26.59 -0.60
N ALA A 12 -26.98 -27.82 -1.12
CA ALA A 12 -25.93 -28.81 -0.91
C ALA A 12 -24.58 -28.10 -0.90
N ALA A 13 -23.83 -28.24 0.19
CA ALA A 13 -22.49 -27.69 0.29
C ALA A 13 -21.76 -28.05 -0.99
N SER A 14 -21.39 -27.03 -1.77
CA SER A 14 -20.68 -27.25 -3.03
C SER A 14 -19.43 -28.06 -2.71
N PRO A 15 -19.09 -29.11 -3.50
CA PRO A 15 -17.94 -29.96 -3.19
C PRO A 15 -16.68 -29.10 -2.98
N PRO A 16 -15.75 -29.48 -2.10
CA PRO A 16 -14.55 -28.67 -1.77
C PRO A 16 -13.76 -28.23 -3.01
N ASP A 17 -13.77 -29.03 -4.07
CA ASP A 17 -13.21 -28.69 -5.38
C ASP A 17 -13.85 -27.46 -6.04
N TYR A 18 -15.14 -27.22 -5.84
CA TYR A 18 -15.85 -26.05 -6.37
C TYR A 18 -15.39 -24.75 -5.71
N SER A 19 -15.27 -24.72 -4.37
CA SER A 19 -14.80 -23.53 -3.63
C SER A 19 -13.35 -23.21 -4.01
N ARG A 20 -12.49 -24.24 -4.11
CA ARG A 20 -11.10 -24.10 -4.56
C ARG A 20 -11.01 -23.53 -5.97
N GLN A 21 -11.76 -24.08 -6.94
CA GLN A 21 -11.79 -23.57 -8.31
C GLN A 21 -12.32 -22.14 -8.38
N GLN A 22 -13.34 -21.81 -7.57
CA GLN A 22 -13.89 -20.47 -7.49
C GLN A 22 -12.89 -19.47 -6.93
N PHE A 23 -12.17 -19.80 -5.85
CA PHE A 23 -11.10 -18.96 -5.32
C PHE A 23 -10.01 -18.71 -6.35
N LEU A 24 -9.52 -19.75 -7.03
CA LEU A 24 -8.48 -19.61 -8.07
C LEU A 24 -8.94 -18.71 -9.22
N ARG A 25 -10.21 -18.81 -9.65
CA ARG A 25 -10.80 -17.90 -10.64
C ARG A 25 -10.83 -16.46 -10.14
N CYS A 26 -11.26 -16.24 -8.90
CA CYS A 26 -11.29 -14.92 -8.26
C CYS A 26 -9.90 -14.33 -8.01
N PHE A 27 -8.88 -15.18 -7.86
CA PHE A 27 -7.49 -14.79 -7.66
C PHE A 27 -6.78 -14.42 -8.97
N ARG A 28 -7.29 -14.89 -10.11
CA ARG A 28 -6.71 -14.71 -11.44
C ARG A 28 -6.35 -13.26 -11.80
N PRO A 29 -7.18 -12.23 -11.53
CA PRO A 29 -6.82 -10.84 -11.84
C PRO A 29 -5.56 -10.39 -11.12
N LEU A 30 -5.40 -10.76 -9.84
CA LEU A 30 -4.22 -10.42 -9.05
C LEU A 30 -2.98 -11.15 -9.55
N HIS A 31 -3.13 -12.42 -9.95
CA HIS A 31 -2.07 -13.20 -10.58
C HIS A 31 -1.62 -12.61 -11.91
N ILE A 32 -2.56 -12.25 -12.79
CA ILE A 32 -2.26 -11.62 -14.09
C ILE A 32 -1.49 -10.32 -13.84
N LEU A 33 -2.01 -9.45 -12.97
CA LEU A 33 -1.35 -8.19 -12.65
C LEU A 33 0.09 -8.42 -12.17
N SER A 34 0.27 -9.36 -11.26
CA SER A 34 1.59 -9.67 -10.74
C SER A 34 2.55 -10.28 -11.76
N SER A 35 2.01 -11.03 -12.73
CA SER A 35 2.80 -11.60 -13.82
C SER A 35 3.24 -10.51 -14.78
N THR A 36 2.34 -9.58 -15.13
CA THR A 36 2.62 -8.43 -16.01
C THR A 36 3.77 -7.57 -15.46
N PHE A 37 3.79 -7.33 -14.16
CA PHE A 37 4.85 -6.56 -13.50
C PHE A 37 6.01 -7.41 -12.97
N ALA A 38 6.10 -8.70 -13.31
CA ALA A 38 7.16 -9.59 -12.87
C ALA A 38 7.40 -9.64 -11.34
N LEU A 39 6.37 -9.35 -10.54
CA LEU A 39 6.43 -9.35 -9.07
C LEU A 39 6.16 -10.72 -8.46
N TRP A 40 5.58 -11.64 -9.24
CA TRP A 40 5.25 -12.97 -8.75
C TRP A 40 5.59 -14.00 -9.80
N PRO A 41 6.72 -14.70 -9.64
CA PRO A 41 7.16 -15.70 -10.58
C PRO A 41 6.36 -17.00 -10.37
N PHE A 42 5.05 -17.00 -10.65
CA PHE A 42 4.31 -18.26 -10.72
C PHE A 42 4.57 -18.93 -12.06
N GLY A 43 5.68 -19.66 -12.10
CA GLY A 43 5.76 -20.87 -12.89
C GLY A 43 4.91 -21.95 -12.21
N GLY A 44 3.97 -22.58 -12.93
CA GLY A 44 3.13 -23.67 -12.39
C GLY A 44 3.96 -24.72 -11.63
N TRP A 45 3.38 -25.32 -10.58
CA TRP A 45 3.93 -26.12 -9.46
C TRP A 45 5.08 -27.15 -9.73
N SER A 46 6.09 -26.79 -10.50
CA SER A 46 7.15 -27.64 -11.04
C SER A 46 8.46 -26.87 -11.11
N SER A 47 9.55 -27.53 -10.72
CA SER A 47 10.92 -26.98 -10.64
C SER A 47 11.41 -26.34 -11.95
N ARG A 48 11.00 -26.87 -13.11
CA ARG A 48 11.40 -26.33 -14.43
C ARG A 48 10.77 -24.96 -14.71
N PHE A 49 9.53 -24.75 -14.30
CA PHE A 49 8.83 -23.48 -14.51
C PHE A 49 9.37 -22.37 -13.58
N ASN A 50 9.91 -22.72 -12.42
CA ASN A 50 10.52 -21.76 -11.50
C ASN A 50 11.77 -21.08 -12.10
N ARG A 51 12.61 -21.84 -12.82
CA ARG A 51 13.79 -21.29 -13.52
C ARG A 51 13.41 -20.31 -14.64
N CYS A 52 12.43 -20.66 -15.48
CA CYS A 52 11.92 -19.75 -16.51
C CYS A 52 11.33 -18.49 -15.90
N SER A 53 10.71 -18.60 -14.74
CA SER A 53 10.09 -17.46 -14.07
C SER A 53 11.11 -16.52 -13.44
N THR A 54 12.21 -17.02 -12.86
CA THR A 54 13.32 -16.15 -12.40
C THR A 54 14.03 -15.45 -13.56
N LEU A 55 14.23 -16.16 -14.68
CA LEU A 55 14.79 -15.56 -15.90
C LEU A 55 13.89 -14.44 -16.45
N TYR A 56 12.57 -14.63 -16.40
CA TYR A 56 11.61 -13.60 -16.80
C TYR A 56 11.73 -12.34 -15.92
N VAL A 57 11.79 -12.50 -14.59
CA VAL A 57 12.00 -11.36 -13.67
C VAL A 57 13.30 -10.64 -13.98
N LEU A 58 14.40 -11.38 -14.16
CA LEU A 58 15.69 -10.79 -14.50
C LEU A 58 15.65 -10.05 -15.83
N ALA A 59 14.96 -10.60 -16.84
CA ALA A 59 14.80 -9.96 -18.14
C ALA A 59 14.01 -8.65 -18.04
N VAL A 60 12.89 -8.63 -17.30
CA VAL A 60 12.08 -7.41 -17.10
C VAL A 60 12.87 -6.35 -16.35
N VAL A 61 13.55 -6.72 -15.27
CA VAL A 61 14.36 -5.79 -14.47
C VAL A 61 15.52 -5.23 -15.29
N THR A 62 16.21 -6.08 -16.06
CA THR A 62 17.32 -5.66 -16.92
C THR A 62 16.83 -4.76 -18.05
N ALA A 63 15.71 -5.10 -18.70
CA ALA A 63 15.14 -4.30 -19.77
C ALA A 63 14.70 -2.91 -19.29
N TYR A 64 14.00 -2.83 -18.16
CA TYR A 64 13.61 -1.54 -17.58
C TYR A 64 14.83 -0.72 -17.14
N SER A 65 15.84 -1.35 -16.54
CA SER A 65 17.08 -0.65 -16.16
C SER A 65 17.85 -0.12 -17.36
N ALA A 66 17.93 -0.90 -18.44
CA ALA A 66 18.59 -0.49 -19.68
C ALA A 66 17.82 0.65 -20.35
N PHE A 67 16.49 0.58 -20.38
CA PHE A 67 15.64 1.68 -20.86
C PHE A 67 15.87 2.95 -20.04
N HIS A 68 15.79 2.85 -18.71
CA HIS A 68 15.99 3.98 -17.80
C HIS A 68 17.40 4.59 -17.97
N LEU A 69 18.44 3.77 -18.06
CA LEU A 69 19.80 4.27 -18.27
C LEU A 69 19.98 4.90 -19.65
N TYR A 70 19.35 4.35 -20.69
CA TYR A 70 19.40 4.89 -22.06
C TYR A 70 18.78 6.28 -22.13
N ILE A 71 17.57 6.46 -21.59
CA ILE A 71 16.89 7.77 -21.55
C ILE A 71 17.77 8.79 -20.83
N ASN A 72 18.27 8.41 -19.66
CA ASN A 72 19.08 9.31 -18.86
C ASN A 72 20.43 9.65 -19.50
N TYR A 73 21.01 8.72 -20.24
CA TYR A 73 22.19 8.96 -21.06
C TYR A 73 21.89 9.93 -22.22
N THR A 74 20.78 9.74 -22.95
CA THR A 74 20.41 10.62 -24.07
C THR A 74 20.11 12.05 -23.63
N ASP A 75 19.47 12.23 -22.48
CA ASP A 75 19.18 13.57 -21.94
C ASP A 75 20.46 14.31 -21.48
N ALA A 76 21.48 13.60 -21.01
CA ALA A 76 22.75 14.21 -20.62
C ALA A 76 23.51 14.77 -21.84
N TYR A 77 23.40 14.12 -23.00
CA TYR A 77 24.07 14.55 -24.24
C TYR A 77 23.31 15.65 -24.99
N SER A 78 21.97 15.66 -24.94
CA SER A 78 21.18 16.71 -25.58
C SER A 78 21.45 18.10 -24.97
N VAL A 79 21.66 18.17 -23.66
CA VAL A 79 22.05 19.39 -22.94
C VAL A 79 23.45 19.87 -23.35
N GLY A 80 24.40 18.95 -23.63
CA GLY A 80 25.78 19.28 -24.01
C GLY A 80 25.95 19.87 -25.42
N THR A 81 24.90 19.89 -26.23
CA THR A 81 24.92 20.46 -27.60
C THR A 81 24.18 21.78 -27.73
N GLY A 82 23.56 22.29 -26.65
CA GLY A 82 22.64 23.43 -26.67
C GLY A 82 23.23 24.81 -26.36
N GLU A 83 24.14 24.94 -25.40
CA GLU A 83 24.65 26.26 -24.97
C GLU A 83 26.09 26.14 -24.46
N ASP A 84 27.08 26.48 -25.30
CA ASP A 84 28.11 27.50 -25.02
C ASP A 84 29.15 27.54 -26.15
N GLY A 85 28.91 28.41 -27.13
CA GLY A 85 29.88 28.81 -28.16
C GLY A 85 30.66 30.07 -27.79
N GLY A 86 30.72 30.44 -26.50
CA GLY A 86 31.40 31.64 -26.00
C GLY A 86 32.80 31.34 -25.45
N LYS A 87 33.84 31.81 -26.14
CA LYS A 87 35.24 31.73 -25.65
C LYS A 87 35.40 32.44 -24.28
N PRO A 88 36.14 31.87 -23.31
CA PRO A 88 36.42 32.55 -22.06
C PRO A 88 37.53 33.60 -22.24
N GLY A 89 37.26 34.84 -21.83
CA GLY A 89 38.26 35.91 -21.70
C GLY A 89 39.08 35.73 -20.41
N PRO A 90 40.36 36.15 -20.39
CA PRO A 90 41.24 35.92 -19.26
C PRO A 90 41.10 37.10 -18.28
N ASP A 91 40.32 36.93 -17.21
CA ASP A 91 40.58 37.53 -15.90
C ASP A 91 39.42 37.24 -14.94
N SER A 92 39.63 36.28 -14.02
CA SER A 92 38.99 36.32 -12.71
C SER A 92 39.78 35.48 -11.72
N THR A 93 40.35 36.17 -10.73
CA THR A 93 41.03 35.60 -9.56
C THR A 93 40.06 34.79 -8.68
N PRO A 94 40.46 33.62 -8.15
CA PRO A 94 39.55 32.75 -7.43
C PRO A 94 39.72 32.91 -5.91
N THR A 95 38.83 33.60 -5.22
CA THR A 95 38.81 33.54 -3.74
C THR A 95 37.40 33.74 -3.17
N VAL A 96 37.04 32.84 -2.24
CA VAL A 96 35.85 32.80 -1.37
C VAL A 96 34.58 32.17 -1.96
N ASP A 97 34.20 32.43 -3.21
CA ASP A 97 32.96 31.85 -3.79
C ASP A 97 33.02 30.32 -3.99
N ARG A 98 34.22 29.75 -4.15
CA ARG A 98 34.38 28.34 -4.53
C ARG A 98 33.90 27.36 -3.46
N GLN A 99 33.94 27.72 -2.17
CA GLN A 99 33.62 26.76 -1.10
C GLN A 99 32.11 26.72 -0.80
N GLN A 100 31.45 27.88 -0.85
CA GLN A 100 29.99 27.99 -0.73
C GLN A 100 29.28 27.50 -2.00
N GLN A 101 29.91 27.68 -3.17
CA GLN A 101 29.45 27.09 -4.42
C GLN A 101 29.66 25.57 -4.46
N VAL A 102 30.72 25.01 -3.86
CA VAL A 102 30.95 23.54 -3.81
C VAL A 102 29.97 22.82 -2.87
N GLU A 103 29.63 23.38 -1.70
CA GLU A 103 28.61 22.79 -0.81
C GLU A 103 27.19 22.91 -1.38
N ALA A 104 26.85 24.06 -1.99
CA ALA A 104 25.60 24.21 -2.73
C ALA A 104 25.52 23.25 -3.94
N ASN A 105 26.65 22.98 -4.59
CA ASN A 105 26.72 22.02 -5.70
C ASN A 105 26.51 20.58 -5.22
N PHE A 106 27.12 20.14 -4.10
CA PHE A 106 26.97 18.77 -3.62
C PHE A 106 25.52 18.43 -3.24
N VAL A 107 24.86 19.29 -2.46
CA VAL A 107 23.47 19.06 -2.04
C VAL A 107 22.54 19.05 -3.26
N SER A 108 22.74 19.97 -4.20
CA SER A 108 21.95 20.02 -5.43
C SER A 108 22.17 18.78 -6.31
N ILE A 109 23.41 18.31 -6.43
CA ILE A 109 23.74 17.07 -7.15
C ILE A 109 23.06 15.85 -6.50
N VAL A 110 23.07 15.76 -5.17
CA VAL A 110 22.42 14.64 -4.46
C VAL A 110 20.91 14.65 -4.66
N ILE A 111 20.28 15.82 -4.62
CA ILE A 111 18.84 15.97 -4.89
C ILE A 111 18.51 15.57 -6.34
N ASP A 112 19.34 16.01 -7.31
CA ASP A 112 19.16 15.65 -8.71
C ASP A 112 19.29 14.14 -8.93
N VAL A 113 20.34 13.52 -8.39
CA VAL A 113 20.54 12.06 -8.44
C VAL A 113 19.38 11.30 -7.78
N TYR A 114 18.89 11.79 -6.64
CA TYR A 114 17.73 11.19 -5.98
C TYR A 114 16.48 11.29 -6.85
N ASN A 115 16.15 12.46 -7.37
CA ASN A 115 14.95 12.64 -8.19
C ASN A 115 15.01 11.77 -9.46
N ARG A 116 16.20 11.65 -10.05
CA ARG A 116 16.45 10.88 -11.27
C ARG A 116 16.41 9.37 -11.07
N TYR A 117 16.97 8.85 -9.98
CA TYR A 117 17.14 7.40 -9.80
C TYR A 117 16.29 6.77 -8.69
N SER A 118 15.60 7.55 -7.85
CA SER A 118 14.78 7.02 -6.75
C SER A 118 13.71 6.04 -7.25
N GLY A 119 13.08 6.32 -8.39
CA GLY A 119 12.11 5.43 -9.01
C GLY A 119 12.72 4.08 -9.40
N LEU A 120 13.85 4.10 -10.11
CA LEU A 120 14.58 2.89 -10.49
C LEU A 120 15.06 2.09 -9.26
N ILE A 121 15.56 2.77 -8.22
CA ILE A 121 15.99 2.14 -6.97
C ILE A 121 14.80 1.45 -6.31
N LEU A 122 13.65 2.13 -6.18
CA LEU A 122 12.44 1.52 -5.63
C LEU A 122 12.02 0.31 -6.46
N PHE A 123 12.00 0.42 -7.79
CA PHE A 123 11.67 -0.67 -8.69
C PHE A 123 12.55 -1.91 -8.45
N TRP A 124 13.87 -1.73 -8.34
CA TRP A 124 14.81 -2.80 -8.01
C TRP A 124 14.56 -3.42 -6.64
N LEU A 125 14.37 -2.59 -5.61
CA LEU A 125 14.10 -3.06 -4.25
C LEU A 125 12.83 -3.90 -4.20
N LEU A 126 11.76 -3.48 -4.88
CA LEU A 126 10.51 -4.22 -4.93
C LEU A 126 10.69 -5.62 -5.56
N HIS A 127 11.40 -5.71 -6.68
CA HIS A 127 11.65 -7.00 -7.35
C HIS A 127 12.62 -7.88 -6.58
N ALA A 128 13.69 -7.31 -6.01
CA ALA A 128 14.66 -8.06 -5.21
C ALA A 128 13.99 -8.70 -3.98
N VAL A 129 13.16 -7.94 -3.27
CA VAL A 129 12.40 -8.47 -2.12
C VAL A 129 11.37 -9.50 -2.56
N ALA A 130 10.65 -9.26 -3.67
CA ALA A 130 9.69 -10.22 -4.21
C ALA A 130 10.36 -11.57 -4.54
N LEU A 131 11.54 -11.54 -5.18
CA LEU A 131 12.31 -12.73 -5.50
C LEU A 131 12.83 -13.43 -4.23
N ALA A 132 13.35 -12.66 -3.26
CA ALA A 132 13.83 -13.22 -1.99
C ALA A 132 12.70 -13.91 -1.20
N ASN A 133 11.48 -13.36 -1.25
CA ASN A 133 10.34 -13.82 -0.47
C ASN A 133 9.34 -14.70 -1.24
N HIS A 134 9.69 -15.19 -2.44
CA HIS A 134 8.78 -16.00 -3.28
C HIS A 134 8.18 -17.21 -2.54
N ARG A 135 8.95 -17.88 -1.66
CA ARG A 135 8.48 -19.02 -0.86
C ARG A 135 7.37 -18.61 0.11
N SER A 136 7.50 -17.45 0.74
CA SER A 136 6.48 -16.90 1.66
C SER A 136 5.19 -16.61 0.90
N LEU A 137 5.28 -16.04 -0.31
CA LEU A 137 4.13 -15.79 -1.17
C LEU A 137 3.39 -17.08 -1.55
N THR A 138 4.11 -18.13 -1.93
CA THR A 138 3.51 -19.45 -2.20
C THR A 138 2.83 -20.03 -0.95
N ALA A 139 3.46 -19.89 0.22
CA ALA A 139 2.88 -20.32 1.49
C ALA A 139 1.60 -19.56 1.87
N ILE A 140 1.50 -18.26 1.52
CA ILE A 140 0.27 -17.48 1.73
C ILE A 140 -0.89 -18.08 0.91
N VAL A 141 -0.68 -18.31 -0.39
CA VAL A 141 -1.75 -18.83 -1.27
C VAL A 141 -2.17 -20.24 -0.86
N LEU A 142 -1.20 -21.13 -0.58
CA LEU A 142 -1.49 -22.49 -0.07
C LEU A 142 -2.20 -22.44 1.29
N GLY A 143 -1.78 -21.53 2.17
CA GLY A 143 -2.38 -21.34 3.48
C GLY A 143 -3.83 -20.87 3.39
N VAL A 144 -4.16 -19.95 2.47
CA VAL A 144 -5.55 -19.52 2.24
C VAL A 144 -6.40 -20.67 1.71
N LEU A 145 -5.89 -21.46 0.75
CA LEU A 145 -6.60 -22.61 0.21
C LEU A 145 -6.92 -23.65 1.29
N LEU A 146 -5.92 -23.99 2.11
CA LEU A 146 -6.09 -24.92 3.22
C LEU A 146 -7.05 -24.38 4.29
N LEU A 147 -6.98 -23.08 4.57
CA LEU A 147 -7.90 -22.43 5.50
C LEU A 147 -9.34 -22.49 4.98
N ASP A 148 -9.56 -22.23 3.69
CA ASP A 148 -10.90 -22.26 3.09
C ASP A 148 -11.50 -23.67 3.09
N GLU A 149 -10.68 -24.69 2.82
CA GLU A 149 -11.06 -26.11 2.96
C GLU A 149 -11.47 -26.43 4.41
N GLN A 150 -10.68 -26.00 5.40
CA GLN A 150 -11.03 -26.20 6.81
C GLN A 150 -12.31 -25.46 7.22
N ILE A 151 -12.56 -24.25 6.71
CA ILE A 151 -13.79 -23.51 7.01
C ILE A 151 -15.01 -24.24 6.41
N ALA A 152 -14.88 -24.72 5.17
CA ALA A 152 -15.94 -25.49 4.53
C ALA A 152 -16.22 -26.82 5.26
N ASP A 153 -15.18 -27.58 5.60
CA ASP A 153 -15.33 -28.91 6.19
C ASP A 153 -15.75 -28.86 7.66
N ARG A 154 -15.21 -27.91 8.44
CA ARG A 154 -15.42 -27.86 9.90
C ARG A 154 -16.62 -27.02 10.31
N LEU A 155 -16.84 -25.89 9.61
CA LEU A 155 -17.90 -24.94 9.94
C LEU A 155 -19.08 -25.00 8.97
N SER A 156 -18.96 -25.74 7.85
CA SER A 156 -19.99 -25.82 6.81
C SER A 156 -20.38 -24.45 6.24
N VAL A 157 -19.45 -23.48 6.28
CA VAL A 157 -19.63 -22.14 5.71
C VAL A 157 -18.77 -22.00 4.46
N VAL A 158 -19.37 -21.54 3.36
CA VAL A 158 -18.62 -21.30 2.11
C VAL A 158 -18.18 -19.83 2.05
N PRO A 159 -16.87 -19.53 1.98
CA PRO A 159 -16.39 -18.17 1.82
C PRO A 159 -16.87 -17.54 0.50
N LYS A 160 -17.39 -16.31 0.56
CA LYS A 160 -17.87 -15.59 -0.64
C LYS A 160 -16.73 -14.95 -1.43
N HIS A 161 -16.07 -15.72 -2.30
CA HIS A 161 -14.93 -15.23 -3.09
C HIS A 161 -15.28 -14.12 -4.11
N GLY A 162 -16.50 -14.12 -4.65
CA GLY A 162 -16.92 -13.18 -5.68
C GLY A 162 -16.96 -11.71 -5.22
N GLN A 163 -17.40 -11.46 -3.98
CA GLN A 163 -17.43 -10.10 -3.41
C GLN A 163 -16.02 -9.55 -3.22
N TRP A 164 -15.11 -10.38 -2.70
CA TRP A 164 -13.70 -10.03 -2.57
C TRP A 164 -13.07 -9.74 -3.93
N CYS A 165 -13.28 -10.60 -4.93
CA CYS A 165 -12.76 -10.38 -6.28
C CYS A 165 -13.24 -9.06 -6.88
N ARG A 166 -14.54 -8.78 -6.80
CA ARG A 166 -15.12 -7.52 -7.30
C ARG A 166 -14.52 -6.30 -6.60
N PHE A 167 -14.38 -6.37 -5.28
CA PHE A 167 -13.74 -5.32 -4.49
C PHE A 167 -12.31 -5.05 -4.97
N ILE A 168 -11.49 -6.11 -5.09
CA ILE A 168 -10.09 -5.97 -5.53
C ILE A 168 -9.99 -5.45 -6.97
N CYS A 169 -10.82 -5.94 -7.90
CA CYS A 169 -10.83 -5.46 -9.28
C CYS A 169 -11.22 -3.97 -9.35
N LEU A 170 -12.28 -3.56 -8.67
CA LEU A 170 -12.70 -2.15 -8.65
C LEU A 170 -11.63 -1.25 -8.04
N HIS A 171 -11.03 -1.67 -6.93
CA HIS A 171 -9.92 -0.94 -6.30
C HIS A 171 -8.70 -0.83 -7.21
N MET A 172 -8.32 -1.92 -7.88
CA MET A 172 -7.20 -1.94 -8.83
C MET A 172 -7.45 -0.97 -9.98
N THR A 173 -8.61 -1.08 -10.64
CA THR A 173 -8.99 -0.20 -11.75
C THR A 173 -9.00 1.26 -11.32
N PHE A 174 -9.58 1.57 -10.16
CA PHE A 174 -9.62 2.94 -9.65
C PHE A 174 -8.22 3.51 -9.43
N VAL A 175 -7.33 2.79 -8.74
CA VAL A 175 -5.96 3.27 -8.47
C VAL A 175 -5.18 3.49 -9.76
N PHE A 176 -5.26 2.56 -10.70
CA PHE A 176 -4.53 2.65 -11.97
C PHE A 176 -5.05 3.79 -12.84
N LEU A 177 -6.37 3.98 -12.89
CA LEU A 177 -6.99 5.10 -13.59
C LEU A 177 -6.61 6.44 -12.95
N CYS A 178 -6.62 6.55 -11.61
CA CYS A 178 -6.20 7.78 -10.93
C CYS A 178 -4.73 8.12 -11.22
N ILE A 179 -3.83 7.14 -11.19
CA ILE A 179 -2.41 7.36 -11.50
C ILE A 179 -2.24 7.75 -12.97
N GLY A 180 -2.86 7.02 -13.90
CA GLY A 180 -2.76 7.32 -15.33
C GLY A 180 -3.37 8.66 -15.71
N PHE A 181 -4.52 9.01 -15.13
CA PHE A 181 -5.13 10.32 -15.30
C PHE A 181 -4.24 11.41 -14.74
N ALA A 182 -3.77 11.30 -13.50
CA ALA A 182 -2.92 12.32 -12.89
C ALA A 182 -1.63 12.55 -13.68
N GLU A 183 -0.95 11.48 -14.11
CA GLU A 183 0.26 11.57 -14.96
C GLU A 183 -0.01 12.21 -16.31
N TRP A 184 -1.13 11.85 -16.95
CA TRP A 184 -1.48 12.41 -18.26
C TRP A 184 -1.65 13.93 -18.23
N TYR A 185 -2.25 14.45 -17.16
CA TYR A 185 -2.46 15.89 -17.02
C TYR A 185 -1.25 16.62 -16.43
N ASN A 186 -0.47 15.96 -15.58
CA ASN A 186 0.74 16.53 -15.00
C ASN A 186 1.64 15.44 -14.42
N CYS A 187 2.80 15.23 -15.03
CA CYS A 187 3.78 14.31 -14.48
C CYS A 187 4.29 14.79 -13.13
N ILE A 188 4.42 13.87 -12.17
CA ILE A 188 4.95 14.22 -10.85
C ILE A 188 6.35 14.85 -10.93
N MET A 189 7.14 14.46 -11.93
CA MET A 189 8.48 15.00 -12.19
C MET A 189 8.44 16.45 -12.69
N TYR A 190 7.37 16.87 -13.39
CA TYR A 190 7.20 18.25 -13.85
C TYR A 190 6.94 19.24 -12.71
N MET A 191 6.73 18.76 -11.47
CA MET A 191 6.70 19.64 -10.30
C MET A 191 8.09 19.99 -9.75
N SER A 192 9.17 19.41 -10.28
CA SER A 192 10.55 19.75 -9.89
C SER A 192 11.17 20.70 -10.91
N ASP A 193 11.47 21.94 -10.50
CA ASP A 193 12.10 22.98 -11.33
C ASP A 193 13.54 22.64 -11.78
N PHE A 194 14.10 21.52 -11.29
CA PHE A 194 15.52 21.17 -11.44
C PHE A 194 15.86 20.28 -12.62
N ILE A 195 14.89 19.66 -13.31
CA ILE A 195 15.18 18.60 -14.31
C ILE A 195 14.70 19.03 -15.71
N PRO A 196 15.58 19.16 -16.71
CA PRO A 196 15.17 19.38 -18.10
C PRO A 196 14.36 18.17 -18.60
N ALA A 197 13.24 18.44 -19.28
CA ALA A 197 12.26 17.45 -19.66
C ALA A 197 12.80 16.45 -20.69
N SER A 198 12.70 15.15 -20.37
CA SER A 198 12.82 14.07 -21.35
C SER A 198 11.45 13.72 -21.91
N GLU A 199 11.35 13.49 -23.23
CA GLU A 199 10.12 12.99 -23.87
C GLU A 199 9.64 11.65 -23.30
N TYR A 200 10.54 10.89 -22.67
CA TYR A 200 10.27 9.54 -22.17
C TYR A 200 10.06 9.43 -20.65
N CYS A 201 10.16 10.55 -19.92
CA CYS A 201 9.97 10.62 -18.47
C CYS A 201 8.67 9.94 -18.00
N ILE A 202 7.59 10.17 -18.75
CA ILE A 202 6.26 9.60 -18.44
C ILE A 202 6.33 8.07 -18.30
N PHE A 203 7.07 7.39 -19.20
CA PHE A 203 7.19 5.93 -19.14
C PHE A 203 8.01 5.45 -17.93
N GLU A 204 9.07 6.18 -17.57
CA GLU A 204 9.91 5.86 -16.41
C GLU A 204 9.09 5.93 -15.11
N CYS A 205 8.38 7.04 -14.88
CA CYS A 205 7.55 7.23 -13.69
C CYS A 205 6.36 6.25 -13.66
N PHE A 206 5.69 6.07 -14.80
CA PHE A 206 4.49 5.25 -14.87
C PHE A 206 4.76 3.78 -14.55
N ILE A 207 5.83 3.19 -15.11
CA ILE A 207 6.20 1.79 -14.83
C ILE A 207 6.49 1.59 -13.33
N THR A 208 7.27 2.47 -12.72
CA THR A 208 7.60 2.37 -11.30
C THR A 208 6.37 2.54 -10.41
N MET A 209 5.51 3.53 -10.68
CA MET A 209 4.31 3.77 -9.88
C MET A 209 3.29 2.64 -9.97
N LEU A 210 3.10 2.07 -11.16
CA LEU A 210 2.20 0.92 -11.34
C LEU A 210 2.78 -0.35 -10.68
N THR A 211 4.10 -0.54 -10.74
CA THR A 211 4.78 -1.64 -10.03
C THR A 211 4.59 -1.50 -8.52
N SER A 212 4.87 -0.32 -7.96
CA SER A 212 4.68 0.01 -6.54
C SER A 212 3.23 -0.18 -6.11
N SER A 213 2.27 0.33 -6.89
CA SER A 213 0.83 0.18 -6.61
C SER A 213 0.38 -1.27 -6.71
N THR A 214 0.98 -2.08 -7.58
CA THR A 214 0.70 -3.52 -7.68
C THR A 214 1.08 -4.24 -6.39
N VAL A 215 2.25 -3.96 -5.83
CA VAL A 215 2.69 -4.55 -4.55
C VAL A 215 1.73 -4.18 -3.42
N GLU A 216 1.33 -2.91 -3.34
CA GLU A 216 0.34 -2.46 -2.36
C GLU A 216 -1.01 -3.16 -2.51
N LEU A 217 -1.51 -3.29 -3.74
CA LEU A 217 -2.78 -3.93 -4.04
C LEU A 217 -2.77 -5.40 -3.65
N GLN A 218 -1.67 -6.12 -3.90
CA GLN A 218 -1.50 -7.50 -3.45
C GLN A 218 -1.52 -7.61 -1.93
N TYR A 219 -0.74 -6.78 -1.25
CA TYR A 219 -0.74 -6.75 0.20
C TYR A 219 -2.14 -6.50 0.76
N VAL A 220 -2.81 -5.44 0.30
CA VAL A 220 -4.19 -5.11 0.70
C VAL A 220 -5.14 -6.27 0.42
N ALA A 221 -4.99 -6.96 -0.72
CA ALA A 221 -5.81 -8.10 -1.08
C ALA A 221 -5.69 -9.27 -0.09
N PHE A 222 -4.47 -9.60 0.36
CA PHE A 222 -4.25 -10.65 1.36
C PHE A 222 -4.74 -10.28 2.75
N VAL A 223 -4.50 -9.04 3.19
CA VAL A 223 -5.01 -8.55 4.47
C VAL A 223 -6.54 -8.54 4.47
N GLN A 224 -7.16 -8.12 3.35
CA GLN A 224 -8.61 -8.17 3.18
C GLN A 224 -9.16 -9.61 3.19
N LEU A 225 -8.41 -10.61 2.69
CA LEU A 225 -8.79 -12.01 2.83
C LEU A 225 -8.83 -12.43 4.30
N ILE A 226 -7.78 -12.13 5.08
CA ILE A 226 -7.75 -12.40 6.52
C ILE A 226 -8.93 -11.73 7.21
N LYS A 227 -9.17 -10.44 6.94
CA LYS A 227 -10.32 -9.70 7.49
C LYS A 227 -11.63 -10.42 7.22
N ASN A 228 -11.89 -10.83 5.97
CA ASN A 228 -13.13 -11.48 5.59
C ASN A 228 -13.33 -12.82 6.34
N ARG A 229 -12.24 -13.55 6.65
CA ARG A 229 -12.31 -14.80 7.41
C ARG A 229 -12.51 -14.56 8.91
N LEU A 230 -11.88 -13.53 9.47
CA LEU A 230 -12.13 -13.10 10.85
C LEU A 230 -13.58 -12.66 11.03
N GLN A 231 -14.15 -11.94 10.07
CA GLN A 231 -15.56 -11.57 10.06
C GLN A 231 -16.48 -12.80 10.07
N LEU A 232 -16.18 -13.82 9.26
CA LEU A 232 -16.94 -15.07 9.27
C LEU A 232 -16.91 -15.76 10.64
N ILE A 233 -15.75 -15.77 11.31
CA ILE A 233 -15.63 -16.29 12.68
C ILE A 233 -16.46 -15.45 13.66
N ASN A 234 -16.42 -14.11 13.55
CA ASN A 234 -17.21 -13.22 14.38
C ASN A 234 -18.72 -13.46 14.21
N ASP A 235 -19.20 -13.59 12.98
CA ASP A 235 -20.61 -13.86 12.69
C ASP A 235 -21.05 -15.19 13.32
N LEU A 236 -20.21 -16.22 13.20
CA LEU A 236 -20.49 -17.53 13.77
C LEU A 236 -20.50 -17.50 15.31
N LEU A 237 -19.59 -16.75 15.94
CA LEU A 237 -19.59 -16.54 17.39
C LEU A 237 -20.81 -15.75 17.87
N VAL A 238 -21.27 -14.77 17.10
CA VAL A 238 -22.50 -14.02 17.42
C VAL A 238 -23.71 -14.96 17.40
N ASP A 239 -23.80 -15.85 16.42
CA ASP A 239 -24.89 -16.84 16.35
C ASP A 239 -24.83 -17.83 17.53
N LEU A 240 -23.63 -18.29 17.91
CA LEU A 240 -23.45 -19.09 19.12
C LEU A 240 -23.86 -18.36 20.40
N LEU A 241 -23.56 -17.06 20.49
CA LEU A 241 -23.90 -16.23 21.64
C LEU A 241 -25.41 -16.05 21.76
N ARG A 242 -26.12 -15.87 20.64
CA ARG A 242 -27.59 -15.81 20.59
C ARG A 242 -28.21 -17.15 21.01
N ALA A 243 -27.66 -18.26 20.50
CA ALA A 243 -28.14 -19.60 20.88
C ALA A 243 -27.93 -19.90 22.38
N ALA A 244 -26.93 -19.29 23.02
CA ALA A 244 -26.69 -19.43 24.45
C ALA A 244 -27.71 -18.70 25.34
N ASP A 245 -28.51 -17.77 24.80
CA ASP A 245 -29.56 -17.07 25.55
C ASP A 245 -30.84 -17.92 25.73
N HIS A 246 -31.00 -19.02 24.98
CA HIS A 246 -32.13 -19.93 25.16
C HIS A 246 -31.96 -20.82 26.41
N LEU A 247 -33.05 -21.01 27.17
CA LEU A 247 -33.04 -21.72 28.45
C LEU A 247 -32.58 -23.19 28.31
N GLN A 248 -31.62 -23.58 29.16
CA GLN A 248 -31.01 -24.91 29.32
C GLN A 248 -30.70 -25.68 28.02
N PRO A 249 -29.46 -25.55 27.51
CA PRO A 249 -29.04 -26.24 26.30
C PRO A 249 -28.88 -27.75 26.53
N THR A 250 -29.28 -28.55 25.53
CA THR A 250 -29.16 -30.01 25.56
C THR A 250 -27.70 -30.48 25.66
N ALA A 251 -27.46 -31.73 26.07
CA ALA A 251 -26.11 -32.31 26.10
C ALA A 251 -25.44 -32.29 24.71
N CYS A 252 -26.22 -32.53 23.65
CA CYS A 252 -25.79 -32.45 22.26
C CYS A 252 -25.35 -31.02 21.89
N GLU A 253 -26.14 -30.00 22.21
CA GLU A 253 -25.81 -28.59 21.94
C GLU A 253 -24.55 -28.12 22.69
N ARG A 254 -24.32 -28.61 23.91
CA ARG A 254 -23.07 -28.35 24.64
C ARG A 254 -21.86 -28.92 23.91
N HIS A 255 -21.95 -30.16 23.43
CA HIS A 255 -20.88 -30.81 22.67
C HIS A 255 -20.62 -30.11 21.33
N ILE A 256 -21.68 -29.74 20.59
CA ILE A 256 -21.57 -29.02 19.31
C ILE A 256 -20.88 -27.67 19.50
N ARG A 257 -21.27 -26.88 20.52
CA ARG A 257 -20.62 -25.59 20.80
C ARG A 257 -19.16 -25.73 21.17
N ALA A 258 -18.83 -26.72 22.00
CA ALA A 258 -17.45 -27.02 22.35
C ALA A 258 -16.61 -27.36 21.09
N LYS A 259 -17.14 -28.23 20.22
CA LYS A 259 -16.50 -28.58 18.95
C LYS A 259 -16.25 -27.34 18.07
N ILE A 260 -17.26 -26.48 17.89
CA ILE A 260 -17.15 -25.26 17.08
C ILE A 260 -16.08 -24.31 17.65
N ILE A 261 -16.03 -24.09 18.98
CA ILE A 261 -15.00 -23.24 19.60
C ILE A 261 -13.60 -23.83 19.36
N ASN A 262 -13.45 -25.15 19.42
CA ASN A 262 -12.19 -25.81 19.11
C ASN A 262 -11.80 -25.67 17.63
N ASP A 263 -12.76 -25.73 16.70
CA ASP A 263 -12.50 -25.50 15.29
C ASP A 263 -12.11 -24.02 15.02
N ILE A 264 -12.78 -23.06 15.66
CA ILE A 264 -12.40 -21.63 15.61
C ILE A 264 -10.97 -21.42 16.11
N LYS A 265 -10.60 -22.08 17.22
CA LYS A 265 -9.25 -22.04 17.79
C LYS A 265 -8.18 -22.48 16.78
N ASN A 266 -8.43 -23.58 16.08
CA ASN A 266 -7.52 -24.11 15.05
C ASN A 266 -7.44 -23.15 13.86
N LEU A 267 -8.58 -22.63 13.38
CA LEU A 267 -8.64 -21.66 12.28
C LEU A 267 -7.91 -20.35 12.62
N TYR A 268 -8.04 -19.86 13.85
CA TYR A 268 -7.34 -18.65 14.29
C TYR A 268 -5.82 -18.83 14.26
N THR A 269 -5.32 -20.01 14.62
CA THR A 269 -3.89 -20.35 14.51
C THR A 269 -3.40 -20.22 13.07
N HIS A 270 -4.17 -20.74 12.11
CA HIS A 270 -3.85 -20.64 10.68
C HIS A 270 -3.93 -19.20 10.18
N LEU A 271 -4.91 -18.41 10.62
CA LEU A 271 -5.02 -16.98 10.30
C LEU A 271 -3.84 -16.17 10.85
N HIS A 272 -3.41 -16.46 12.08
CA HIS A 272 -2.22 -15.84 12.68
C HIS A 272 -0.94 -16.19 11.91
N LEU A 273 -0.76 -17.46 11.54
CA LEU A 273 0.38 -17.88 10.71
C LEU A 273 0.35 -17.19 9.34
N LEU A 274 -0.83 -17.02 8.75
CA LEU A 274 -0.99 -16.32 7.49
C LEU A 274 -0.62 -14.84 7.61
N SER A 275 -1.01 -14.15 8.70
CA SER A 275 -0.59 -12.76 8.93
C SER A 275 0.92 -12.62 9.08
N LEU A 276 1.58 -13.58 9.76
CA LEU A 276 3.04 -13.60 9.88
C LEU A 276 3.72 -13.80 8.51
N ASN A 277 3.19 -14.70 7.68
CA ASN A 277 3.73 -14.92 6.33
C ASN A 277 3.54 -13.69 5.43
N ILE A 278 2.42 -12.98 5.55
CA ILE A 278 2.18 -11.72 4.84
C ILE A 278 3.18 -10.65 5.29
N ASN A 279 3.38 -10.45 6.60
CA ASN A 279 4.36 -9.50 7.13
C ASN A 279 5.78 -9.83 6.64
N LYS A 280 6.15 -11.11 6.61
CA LYS A 280 7.45 -11.54 6.08
C LYS A 280 7.59 -11.30 4.59
N ALA A 281 6.54 -11.53 3.81
CA ALA A 281 6.58 -11.39 2.35
C ALA A 281 6.68 -9.93 1.90
N TYR A 282 5.84 -9.07 2.47
CA TYR A 282 5.65 -7.69 2.02
C TYR A 282 6.26 -6.63 2.94
N GLY A 283 6.71 -7.00 4.15
CA GLY A 283 7.14 -6.04 5.17
C GLY A 283 8.22 -5.08 4.68
N ALA A 284 9.28 -5.60 4.05
CA ALA A 284 10.36 -4.75 3.55
C ALA A 284 9.93 -3.89 2.36
N GLN A 285 9.10 -4.43 1.45
CA GLN A 285 8.54 -3.65 0.35
C GLN A 285 7.68 -2.48 0.87
N LEU A 286 6.87 -2.71 1.91
CA LEU A 286 6.04 -1.69 2.51
C LEU A 286 6.84 -0.59 3.20
N ILE A 287 8.01 -0.90 3.79
CA ILE A 287 8.90 0.15 4.33
C ILE A 287 9.28 1.11 3.21
N PHE A 288 9.82 0.60 2.10
CA PHE A 288 10.28 1.46 1.00
C PHE A 288 9.11 2.20 0.33
N ILE A 289 7.98 1.52 0.13
CA ILE A 289 6.77 2.14 -0.43
C ILE A 289 6.28 3.29 0.47
N LEU A 290 6.14 3.06 1.78
CA LEU A 290 5.66 4.08 2.72
C LEU A 290 6.64 5.23 2.86
N MET A 291 7.95 4.95 2.83
CA MET A 291 9.00 5.98 2.81
C MET A 291 8.90 6.85 1.55
N THR A 292 8.80 6.24 0.37
CA THR A 292 8.63 6.99 -0.89
C THR A 292 7.35 7.81 -0.86
N LEU A 293 6.22 7.23 -0.45
CA LEU A 293 4.94 7.95 -0.34
C LEU A 293 5.03 9.12 0.65
N PHE A 294 5.74 8.95 1.77
CA PHE A 294 5.95 10.01 2.76
C PHE A 294 6.77 11.16 2.19
N VAL A 295 7.90 10.88 1.54
CA VAL A 295 8.75 11.91 0.91
C VAL A 295 7.97 12.61 -0.19
N THR A 296 7.34 11.86 -1.09
CA THR A 296 6.50 12.41 -2.15
C THR A 296 5.40 13.30 -1.61
N LEU A 297 4.65 12.86 -0.59
CA LEU A 297 3.59 13.66 0.01
C LEU A 297 4.14 14.93 0.69
N THR A 298 5.30 14.85 1.35
CA THR A 298 5.97 16.03 1.92
C THR A 298 6.30 17.06 0.84
N THR A 299 6.94 16.60 -0.25
CA THR A 299 7.30 17.45 -1.38
C THR A 299 6.08 18.08 -2.03
N LEU A 300 5.04 17.29 -2.32
CA LEU A 300 3.79 17.78 -2.92
C LEU A 300 3.10 18.83 -2.07
N LEU A 301 2.98 18.59 -0.76
CA LEU A 301 2.36 19.53 0.16
C LEU A 301 3.19 20.82 0.30
N TYR A 302 4.52 20.71 0.30
CA TYR A 302 5.40 21.88 0.29
C TYR A 302 5.19 22.73 -0.97
N TYR A 303 5.28 22.13 -2.16
CA TYR A 303 5.04 22.83 -3.43
C TYR A 303 3.64 23.45 -3.50
N CYS A 304 2.62 22.70 -3.10
CA CYS A 304 1.25 23.20 -3.03
C CYS A 304 1.15 24.41 -2.08
N THR A 305 1.80 24.36 -0.92
CA THR A 305 1.78 25.46 0.05
C THR A 305 2.48 26.71 -0.50
N MET A 306 3.63 26.54 -1.15
CA MET A 306 4.37 27.66 -1.75
C MET A 306 3.60 28.30 -2.92
N LYS A 307 3.01 27.50 -3.81
CA LYS A 307 2.16 28.02 -4.90
C LYS A 307 0.90 28.70 -4.37
N LEU A 308 0.29 28.16 -3.31
CA LEU A 308 -0.87 28.78 -2.67
C LEU A 308 -0.49 30.11 -2.01
N PHE A 309 0.66 30.17 -1.31
CA PHE A 309 1.16 31.42 -0.74
C PHE A 309 1.42 32.46 -1.83
N ARG A 310 2.09 32.07 -2.91
CA ARG A 310 2.34 32.93 -4.08
C ARG A 310 1.03 33.43 -4.71
N MET A 311 0.03 32.57 -4.87
CA MET A 311 -1.29 32.93 -5.39
C MET A 311 -2.05 33.89 -4.46
N LEU A 312 -2.06 33.64 -3.15
CA LEU A 312 -2.72 34.52 -2.17
C LEU A 312 -2.02 35.88 -2.04
N TRP A 313 -0.69 35.91 -2.19
CA TRP A 313 0.12 37.11 -2.09
C TRP A 313 0.08 37.96 -3.38
N LEU A 314 0.27 37.35 -4.55
CA LEU A 314 0.20 38.03 -5.84
C LEU A 314 -1.23 38.27 -6.34
N GLY A 315 -2.22 37.52 -5.83
CA GLY A 315 -3.62 37.63 -6.25
C GLY A 315 -4.27 38.99 -5.97
N GLN A 316 -3.61 39.85 -5.18
CA GLN A 316 -4.01 41.26 -5.00
C GLN A 316 -3.64 42.16 -6.20
N TRP A 317 -2.69 41.73 -7.04
CA TRP A 317 -2.09 42.53 -8.11
C TRP A 317 -2.05 41.83 -9.48
N ALA A 318 -2.36 40.53 -9.52
CA ALA A 318 -2.28 39.70 -10.73
C ALA A 318 -3.60 39.71 -11.54
N THR A 319 -3.48 39.63 -12.86
CA THR A 319 -4.65 39.53 -13.75
C THR A 319 -5.22 38.10 -13.76
N PRO A 320 -6.52 37.91 -14.09
CA PRO A 320 -7.11 36.57 -14.18
C PRO A 320 -6.39 35.62 -15.14
N ALA A 321 -5.74 36.16 -16.18
CA ALA A 321 -4.97 35.39 -17.17
C ALA A 321 -3.68 34.79 -16.58
N GLU A 322 -3.07 35.45 -15.59
CA GLU A 322 -1.87 34.96 -14.88
C GLU A 322 -2.24 34.01 -13.73
N LEU A 323 -3.44 34.17 -13.16
CA LEU A 323 -3.91 33.38 -12.03
C LEU A 323 -4.39 31.97 -12.45
N LEU A 324 -5.01 31.86 -13.63
CA LEU A 324 -5.61 30.62 -14.13
C LEU A 324 -4.60 29.45 -14.30
N PRO A 325 -3.41 29.62 -14.91
CA PRO A 325 -2.43 28.53 -15.00
C PRO A 325 -1.91 28.09 -13.63
N THR A 326 -1.61 29.06 -12.75
CA THR A 326 -1.17 28.79 -11.37
C THR A 326 -2.21 27.98 -10.59
N PHE A 327 -3.49 28.32 -10.75
CA PHE A 327 -4.59 27.59 -10.13
C PHE A 327 -4.66 26.13 -10.61
N TRP A 328 -4.49 25.90 -11.92
CA TRP A 328 -4.49 24.55 -12.48
C TRP A 328 -3.34 23.69 -11.94
N GLU A 329 -2.15 24.29 -11.80
CA GLU A 329 -1.00 23.62 -11.18
C GLU A 329 -1.27 23.26 -9.72
N VAL A 330 -1.86 24.16 -8.93
CA VAL A 330 -2.24 23.88 -7.54
C VAL A 330 -3.25 22.73 -7.48
N LEU A 331 -4.30 22.77 -8.29
CA LEU A 331 -5.29 21.70 -8.35
C LEU A 331 -4.66 20.35 -8.71
N SER A 332 -3.73 20.36 -9.67
CA SER A 332 -2.97 19.19 -10.06
C SER A 332 -2.11 18.66 -8.92
N THR A 333 -1.35 19.52 -8.23
CA THR A 333 -0.53 19.11 -7.08
C THR A 333 -1.38 18.50 -5.95
N LEU A 334 -2.56 19.08 -5.68
CA LEU A 334 -3.53 18.57 -4.71
C LEU A 334 -4.08 17.21 -5.12
N SER A 335 -4.33 16.99 -6.42
CA SER A 335 -4.78 15.69 -6.92
C SER A 335 -3.74 14.60 -6.66
N TRP A 336 -2.46 14.91 -6.85
CA TRP A 336 -1.33 14.03 -6.54
C TRP A 336 -1.20 13.75 -5.04
N ALA A 337 -1.34 14.79 -4.21
CA ALA A 337 -1.32 14.66 -2.76
C ALA A 337 -2.48 13.78 -2.27
N PHE A 338 -3.67 13.94 -2.86
CA PHE A 338 -4.85 13.13 -2.57
C PHE A 338 -4.63 11.66 -2.93
N ILE A 339 -4.10 11.36 -4.12
CA ILE A 339 -3.79 9.99 -4.55
C ILE A 339 -2.79 9.34 -3.60
N SER A 340 -1.72 10.05 -3.24
CA SER A 340 -0.68 9.55 -2.33
C SER A 340 -1.24 9.28 -0.93
N THR A 341 -2.07 10.20 -0.42
CA THR A 341 -2.76 10.04 0.87
C THR A 341 -3.72 8.85 0.82
N PHE A 342 -4.51 8.71 -0.25
CA PHE A 342 -5.45 7.59 -0.42
C PHE A 342 -4.73 6.24 -0.42
N ARG A 343 -3.53 6.15 -1.03
CA ARG A 343 -2.70 4.93 -1.01
C ARG A 343 -2.30 4.55 0.43
N ILE A 344 -1.78 5.50 1.21
CA ILE A 344 -1.42 5.27 2.62
C ILE A 344 -2.66 4.85 3.43
N LEU A 345 -3.76 5.61 3.31
CA LEU A 345 -5.01 5.35 4.01
C LEU A 345 -5.54 3.94 3.75
N ARG A 346 -5.51 3.49 2.50
CA ARG A 346 -5.97 2.15 2.12
C ARG A 346 -5.22 1.05 2.86
N ILE A 347 -3.88 1.16 2.92
CA ILE A 347 -3.01 0.19 3.59
C ILE A 347 -3.32 0.18 5.10
N CYS A 348 -3.38 1.34 5.74
CA CYS A 348 -3.65 1.43 7.18
C CYS A 348 -5.07 0.96 7.53
N ASN A 349 -6.07 1.31 6.71
CA ASN A 349 -7.48 0.98 6.95
C ASN A 349 -7.74 -0.52 6.92
N VAL A 350 -7.18 -1.25 5.94
CA VAL A 350 -7.40 -2.70 5.84
C VAL A 350 -6.73 -3.44 7.00
N CYS A 351 -5.52 -3.01 7.39
CA CYS A 351 -4.79 -3.59 8.52
C CYS A 351 -5.52 -3.34 9.85
N ASN A 352 -5.93 -2.09 10.11
CA ASN A 352 -6.66 -1.74 11.32
C ASN A 352 -8.02 -2.46 11.38
N SER A 353 -8.72 -2.56 10.24
CA SER A 353 -9.98 -3.31 10.16
C SER A 353 -9.77 -4.79 10.51
N ALA A 354 -8.75 -5.44 9.93
CA ALA A 354 -8.45 -6.85 10.22
C ALA A 354 -8.07 -7.05 11.70
N LYS A 355 -7.28 -6.15 12.27
CA LYS A 355 -6.94 -6.12 13.72
C LYS A 355 -8.20 -6.01 14.58
N ASN A 356 -9.12 -5.10 14.25
CA ASN A 356 -10.37 -4.91 15.00
C ASN A 356 -11.27 -6.16 14.93
N GLU A 357 -11.37 -6.80 13.76
CA GLU A 357 -12.12 -8.05 13.63
C GLU A 357 -11.49 -9.17 14.46
N ALA A 358 -10.16 -9.26 14.52
CA ALA A 358 -9.49 -10.22 15.40
C ALA A 358 -9.73 -9.94 16.90
N GLN A 359 -9.77 -8.66 17.31
CA GLN A 359 -10.06 -8.27 18.69
C GLN A 359 -11.51 -8.56 19.09
N LYS A 360 -12.45 -8.38 18.16
CA LYS A 360 -13.88 -8.67 18.37
C LYS A 360 -14.14 -10.15 18.71
N ILE A 361 -13.33 -11.06 18.19
CA ILE A 361 -13.38 -12.48 18.56
C ILE A 361 -13.23 -12.65 20.08
N GLY A 362 -12.28 -11.92 20.69
CA GLY A 362 -12.01 -11.97 22.13
C GLY A 362 -13.18 -11.50 22.99
N SER A 363 -13.84 -10.40 22.61
CA SER A 363 -15.01 -9.89 23.35
C SER A 363 -16.21 -10.83 23.24
N LEU A 364 -16.46 -11.42 22.07
CA LEU A 364 -17.55 -12.38 21.86
C LEU A 364 -17.35 -13.66 22.66
N ILE A 365 -16.13 -14.20 22.67
CA ILE A 365 -15.79 -15.42 23.42
C ILE A 365 -15.88 -15.19 24.92
N HIS A 366 -15.45 -14.03 25.41
CA HIS A 366 -15.61 -13.68 26.82
C HIS A 366 -17.09 -13.63 27.21
N GLY A 367 -17.94 -13.01 26.39
CA GLY A 367 -19.39 -13.02 26.56
C GLY A 367 -19.99 -14.42 26.58
N LEU A 368 -19.53 -15.31 25.70
CA LEU A 368 -19.95 -16.71 25.66
C LEU A 368 -19.57 -17.48 26.94
N GLY A 369 -18.37 -17.21 27.48
CA GLY A 369 -17.89 -17.78 28.74
C GLY A 369 -18.73 -17.40 29.95
N TRP A 370 -19.25 -16.17 29.97
CA TRP A 370 -20.13 -15.67 31.03
C TRP A 370 -21.51 -16.33 30.98
N LYS A 371 -22.08 -16.49 29.77
CA LYS A 371 -23.44 -17.05 29.59
C LYS A 371 -23.52 -18.57 29.74
N THR A 372 -22.44 -19.30 29.45
CA THR A 372 -22.46 -20.77 29.49
C THR A 372 -22.30 -21.31 30.91
N ASN A 373 -23.08 -22.32 31.28
CA ASN A 373 -22.89 -23.10 32.52
C ASN A 373 -22.10 -24.40 32.29
N CYS A 374 -21.68 -24.67 31.04
CA CYS A 374 -20.94 -25.89 30.70
C CYS A 374 -19.44 -25.75 31.04
N PRO A 375 -18.87 -26.61 31.92
CA PRO A 375 -17.44 -26.58 32.27
C PRO A 375 -16.51 -26.73 31.06
N ASP A 376 -16.85 -27.63 30.13
CA ASP A 376 -16.05 -27.87 28.92
C ASP A 376 -15.98 -26.62 28.05
N THR A 377 -17.13 -25.97 27.82
CA THR A 377 -17.21 -24.70 27.07
C THR A 377 -16.41 -23.60 27.77
N LYS A 378 -16.50 -23.47 29.11
CA LYS A 378 -15.69 -22.50 29.87
C LYS A 378 -14.18 -22.76 29.73
N SER A 379 -13.76 -24.04 29.76
CA SER A 379 -12.35 -24.41 29.60
C SER A 379 -11.81 -24.02 28.22
N MET A 380 -12.60 -24.27 27.15
CA MET A 380 -12.23 -23.92 25.79
C MET A 380 -12.21 -22.41 25.55
N VAL A 381 -13.18 -21.68 26.10
CA VAL A 381 -13.22 -20.21 26.10
C VAL A 381 -11.96 -19.63 26.74
N ARG A 382 -11.53 -20.16 27.91
CA ARG A 382 -10.29 -19.72 28.57
C ARG A 382 -9.07 -19.98 27.72
N LEU A 383 -8.96 -21.17 27.12
CA LEU A 383 -7.83 -21.52 26.25
C LEU A 383 -7.76 -20.62 25.02
N LEU A 384 -8.88 -20.39 24.35
CA LEU A 384 -8.95 -19.52 23.19
C LEU A 384 -8.69 -18.05 23.57
N SER A 385 -9.20 -17.57 24.70
CA SER A 385 -8.90 -16.23 25.21
C SER A 385 -7.40 -16.03 25.46
N LEU A 386 -6.72 -17.03 26.04
CA LEU A 386 -5.27 -17.02 26.21
C LEU A 386 -4.54 -16.99 24.86
N GLN A 387 -4.99 -17.80 23.89
CA GLN A 387 -4.42 -17.82 22.55
C GLN A 387 -4.57 -16.47 21.85
N LEU A 388 -5.75 -15.84 21.87
CA LEU A 388 -5.97 -14.52 21.27
C LEU A 388 -5.06 -13.45 21.88
N HIS A 389 -4.72 -13.60 23.18
CA HIS A 389 -3.80 -12.71 23.86
C HIS A 389 -2.35 -12.91 23.42
N GLN A 390 -1.92 -14.16 23.19
CA GLN A 390 -0.55 -14.53 22.82
C GLN A 390 -0.27 -14.44 21.31
N GLN A 391 -1.25 -14.80 20.48
CA GLN A 391 -1.17 -14.86 19.01
C GLN A 391 -1.89 -13.67 18.38
N ARG A 392 -1.53 -12.46 18.77
CA ARG A 392 -2.19 -11.26 18.26
C ARG A 392 -1.97 -11.14 16.75
N ILE A 393 -3.05 -11.02 15.99
CA ILE A 393 -2.99 -10.69 14.57
C ILE A 393 -2.64 -9.21 14.46
N GLU A 394 -1.38 -8.94 14.14
CA GLU A 394 -0.84 -7.61 13.94
C GLU A 394 -0.08 -7.55 12.61
N PHE A 395 -0.30 -6.45 11.88
CA PHE A 395 0.35 -6.21 10.60
C PHE A 395 1.50 -5.23 10.81
N THR A 396 2.68 -5.61 10.36
CA THR A 396 3.91 -4.87 10.63
C THR A 396 4.79 -4.79 9.38
N ALA A 397 5.54 -3.70 9.27
CA ALA A 397 6.55 -3.53 8.23
C ALA A 397 7.88 -4.08 8.75
N SER A 398 8.16 -5.36 8.48
CA SER A 398 9.37 -6.09 8.94
C SER A 398 9.65 -6.00 10.45
N GLY A 399 8.61 -5.85 11.27
CA GLY A 399 8.75 -5.66 12.72
C GLY A 399 9.26 -4.27 13.15
N LEU A 400 9.52 -3.36 12.21
CA LEU A 400 9.99 -2.00 12.51
C LEU A 400 8.89 -1.12 13.10
N PHE A 401 7.69 -1.18 12.51
CA PHE A 401 6.51 -0.48 13.00
C PHE A 401 5.22 -1.23 12.65
N THR A 402 4.17 -0.99 13.44
CA THR A 402 2.82 -1.50 13.19
C THR A 402 2.10 -0.65 12.14
N ILE A 403 1.37 -1.30 11.25
CA ILE A 403 0.60 -0.64 10.18
C ILE A 403 -0.85 -0.53 10.64
N ASP A 404 -1.23 0.62 11.18
CA ASP A 404 -2.59 0.91 11.66
C ASP A 404 -2.91 2.42 11.58
N HIS A 405 -4.03 2.83 12.20
CA HIS A 405 -4.40 4.25 12.26
C HIS A 405 -3.42 5.09 13.11
N GLY A 406 -2.64 4.48 14.00
CA GLY A 406 -1.56 5.16 14.72
C GLY A 406 -0.43 5.58 13.79
N LEU A 407 -0.05 4.72 12.84
CA LEU A 407 0.92 5.09 11.79
C LEU A 407 0.42 6.27 10.95
N MET A 408 -0.86 6.29 10.60
CA MET A 408 -1.47 7.40 9.86
C MET A 408 -1.37 8.72 10.65
N PHE A 409 -1.68 8.70 11.95
CA PHE A 409 -1.54 9.86 12.82
C PHE A 409 -0.10 10.36 12.89
N ASN A 410 0.87 9.45 13.02
CA ASN A 410 2.30 9.78 13.04
C ASN A 410 2.77 10.39 11.73
N ILE A 411 2.30 9.89 10.58
CA ILE A 411 2.59 10.45 9.26
C ILE A 411 2.08 11.88 9.17
N VAL A 412 0.82 12.15 9.56
CA VAL A 412 0.24 13.51 9.50
C VAL A 412 1.00 14.48 10.41
N GLY A 413 1.32 14.09 11.65
CA GLY A 413 2.08 14.92 12.56
C GLY A 413 3.50 15.22 12.06
N SER A 414 4.16 14.21 11.48
CA SER A 414 5.50 14.37 10.88
C SER A 414 5.45 15.28 9.66
N LEU A 415 4.46 15.10 8.77
CA LEU A 415 4.26 15.97 7.61
C LEU A 415 4.08 17.43 8.03
N ALA A 416 3.19 17.71 8.98
CA ALA A 416 2.99 19.07 9.47
C ALA A 416 4.29 19.69 10.01
N THR A 417 5.07 18.91 10.76
CA THR A 417 6.36 19.35 11.31
C THR A 417 7.38 19.65 10.21
N TYR A 418 7.57 18.73 9.26
CA TYR A 418 8.51 18.95 8.14
C TYR A 418 8.07 20.10 7.25
N LEU A 419 6.77 20.27 6.99
CA LEU A 419 6.25 21.41 6.22
C LEU A 419 6.58 22.73 6.90
N LEU A 420 6.34 22.85 8.21
CA LEU A 420 6.68 24.05 8.96
C LEU A 420 8.19 24.35 8.91
N ILE A 421 9.02 23.30 9.01
CA ILE A 421 10.47 23.43 8.90
C ILE A 421 10.86 23.94 7.51
N LEU A 422 10.40 23.28 6.44
CA LEU A 422 10.71 23.64 5.05
C LEU A 422 10.29 25.08 4.73
N ILE A 423 9.09 25.49 5.17
CA ILE A 423 8.59 26.86 4.98
C ILE A 423 9.48 27.87 5.72
N GLN A 424 9.85 27.59 6.97
CA GLN A 424 10.73 28.49 7.74
C GLN A 424 12.11 28.64 7.11
N PHE A 425 12.70 27.52 6.63
CA PHE A 425 13.97 27.54 5.92
C PHE A 425 13.89 28.37 4.64
N ASP A 426 12.84 28.19 3.85
CA ASP A 426 12.64 28.96 2.60
C ASP A 426 12.49 30.46 2.88
N ILE A 427 11.69 30.84 3.89
CA ILE A 427 11.55 32.25 4.31
C ILE A 427 12.89 32.82 4.78
N ALA A 428 13.69 32.05 5.52
CA ALA A 428 14.99 32.51 6.02
C ALA A 428 16.01 32.71 4.88
N GLN A 429 16.02 31.84 3.86
CA GLN A 429 16.96 31.91 2.74
C GLN A 429 16.53 32.92 1.66
N ASN A 430 15.24 32.91 1.30
CA ASN A 430 14.70 33.67 0.19
C ASN A 430 13.96 34.94 0.64
N GLY A 431 13.82 35.20 1.95
CA GLY A 431 13.14 36.39 2.48
C GLY A 431 13.72 37.72 2.02
N ALA A 432 14.99 37.77 1.59
CA ALA A 432 15.58 38.95 0.95
C ALA A 432 15.08 39.15 -0.50
N LYS A 433 14.90 38.06 -1.28
CA LYS A 433 14.36 38.08 -2.65
C LYS A 433 12.91 38.55 -2.69
N TRP A 434 12.09 38.03 -1.76
CA TRP A 434 10.70 38.49 -1.57
C TRP A 434 10.64 39.99 -1.27
N LYS A 435 11.57 40.53 -0.45
CA LYS A 435 11.66 41.97 -0.14
C LYS A 435 12.13 42.84 -1.32
N THR A 436 12.89 42.30 -2.27
CA THR A 436 13.33 43.03 -3.48
C THR A 436 12.25 43.06 -4.56
N GLU A 437 11.47 42.00 -4.76
CA GLU A 437 10.27 42.06 -5.62
C GLU A 437 9.25 43.08 -5.08
N LEU A 438 9.16 43.20 -3.75
CA LEU A 438 8.40 44.25 -3.04
C LEU A 438 8.83 45.70 -3.35
N ARG A 439 10.02 45.90 -3.95
CA ARG A 439 10.62 47.23 -4.14
C ARG A 439 10.84 47.62 -5.61
N ALA A 440 10.53 46.76 -6.56
CA ALA A 440 10.57 47.12 -7.99
C ALA A 440 9.38 48.05 -8.28
N PRO A 441 9.60 49.35 -8.56
CA PRO A 441 8.53 50.22 -9.02
C PRO A 441 8.16 49.78 -10.44
N LEU A 442 6.85 49.69 -10.70
CA LEU A 442 6.32 49.65 -12.06
C LEU A 442 6.86 50.87 -12.82
N VAL A 443 7.65 50.62 -13.87
CA VAL A 443 7.92 51.59 -14.94
C VAL A 443 6.98 51.31 -16.09
#